data_AF-A0A6N7YGF6-F1
#
_entry.id   AF-A0A6N7YGF6-F1
#
_cell.length_a   1.000
_cell.length_b   1.000
_cell.length_c   1.000
_cell.angle_alpha   90.00
_cell.angle_beta   90.00
_cell.angle_gamma   90.00
#
_symmetry.space_group_name_H-M   'P 1'
#
loop_
_entity.id
_entity.type
_entity.pdbx_description
1 polymer ?
#
loop_
_entity_poly.entity_id
_entity_poly.type
_entity_poly.pdbx_seq_one_letter_code
_entity_poly.pdbx_strand_id
1 'polypeptide(L)'
;MSHQDPQITQMTAVDPLLELLAVLDATRAEERAELDAMTTEQRQAAYATGLMTAYQWRDWYQRYPHETPLTSLTGPGEFFHILCKTPEYLGE
;
A
#
# COMPACT_ATOMS: atom_id res chain seq x y z
N MET A 1 -17.09 59.09 13.30
CA MET A 1 -17.39 57.76 13.86
C MET A 1 -16.99 56.76 12.81
N SER A 2 -15.85 56.09 12.97
CA SER A 2 -15.28 55.20 11.95
C SER A 2 -15.90 53.81 12.06
N HIS A 3 -16.49 53.35 10.97
CA HIS A 3 -16.94 51.97 10.80
C HIS A 3 -15.71 51.07 10.64
N GLN A 4 -15.49 50.16 11.58
CA GLN A 4 -14.61 49.01 11.37
C GLN A 4 -15.47 47.88 10.80
N ASP A 5 -15.25 47.55 9.52
CA ASP A 5 -15.73 46.29 8.97
C ASP A 5 -14.92 45.14 9.58
N PRO A 6 -15.56 44.09 10.11
CA PRO A 6 -14.83 42.92 10.55
C PRO A 6 -14.24 42.23 9.31
N GLN A 7 -12.91 42.11 9.28
CA GLN A 7 -12.23 41.22 8.36
C GLN A 7 -12.78 39.81 8.58
N ILE A 8 -13.59 39.32 7.64
CA ILE A 8 -14.00 37.92 7.61
C ILE A 8 -12.72 37.15 7.25
N THR A 9 -12.07 36.58 8.25
CA THR A 9 -11.05 35.54 8.05
C THR A 9 -11.75 34.38 7.39
N GLN A 10 -11.65 34.27 6.06
CA GLN A 10 -12.09 33.09 5.34
C GLN A 10 -11.15 31.94 5.72
N MET A 11 -11.54 31.20 6.77
CA MET A 11 -10.98 29.90 7.07
C MET A 11 -11.41 28.99 5.92
N THR A 12 -10.53 28.76 4.94
CA THR A 12 -10.73 27.72 3.94
C THR A 12 -10.84 26.40 4.69
N ALA A 13 -12.06 25.87 4.80
CA ALA A 13 -12.27 24.50 5.23
C ALA A 13 -11.57 23.62 4.19
N VAL A 14 -10.41 23.09 4.56
CA VAL A 14 -9.79 22.03 3.76
C VAL A 14 -10.76 20.86 3.83
N ASP A 15 -11.20 20.38 2.68
CA ASP A 15 -12.13 19.25 2.59
C ASP A 15 -11.46 18.05 3.29
N PRO A 16 -12.07 17.48 4.35
CA PRO A 16 -11.50 16.34 5.07
C PRO A 16 -11.15 15.15 4.16
N LEU A 17 -11.84 15.02 3.01
CA LEU A 17 -11.51 14.02 2.01
C LEU A 17 -10.16 14.31 1.33
N LEU A 18 -9.85 15.57 1.03
CA LEU A 18 -8.57 15.96 0.43
C LEU A 18 -7.41 15.73 1.40
N GLU A 19 -7.60 16.00 2.68
CA GLU A 19 -6.60 15.71 3.71
C GLU A 19 -6.34 14.20 3.82
N LEU A 20 -7.39 13.40 3.85
CA LEU A 20 -7.28 11.94 3.88
C LEU A 20 -6.55 11.40 2.65
N LEU A 21 -6.86 11.90 1.46
CA LEU A 21 -6.18 11.49 0.23
C LEU A 21 -4.70 11.86 0.25
N ALA A 22 -4.35 13.05 0.72
CA ALA A 22 -2.96 13.47 0.85
C ALA A 22 -2.17 12.57 1.82
N VAL A 23 -2.77 12.17 2.94
CA VAL A 23 -2.16 11.23 3.89
C VAL A 23 -1.97 9.87 3.26
N LEU A 24 -2.99 9.33 2.57
CA LEU A 24 -2.89 8.03 1.90
C LEU A 24 -1.79 8.00 0.83
N ASP A 25 -1.65 9.08 0.06
CA ASP A 25 -0.62 9.18 -0.97
C ASP A 25 0.78 9.30 -0.37
N ALA A 26 0.93 10.04 0.75
CA ALA A 26 2.19 10.10 1.48
C ALA A 26 2.60 8.72 2.02
N THR A 27 1.68 8.01 2.68
CA THR A 27 1.94 6.65 3.20
C THR A 27 2.31 5.68 2.09
N ARG A 28 1.63 5.74 0.93
CA ARG A 28 1.99 4.91 -0.23
C ARG A 28 3.38 5.24 -0.79
N ALA A 29 3.76 6.51 -0.77
CA ALA A 29 5.09 6.93 -1.22
C ALA A 29 6.19 6.43 -0.27
N GLU A 30 5.95 6.48 1.04
CA GLU A 30 6.84 5.93 2.07
C GLU A 30 7.00 4.42 1.93
N GLU A 31 5.89 3.68 1.90
CA GLU A 31 5.89 2.22 1.75
C GLU A 31 6.64 1.77 0.48
N ARG A 32 6.51 2.54 -0.61
CA ARG A 32 7.25 2.30 -1.84
C ARG A 32 8.74 2.58 -1.70
N ALA A 33 9.12 3.66 -1.03
CA ALA A 33 10.52 3.97 -0.79
C ALA A 33 11.20 2.88 0.05
N GLU A 34 10.50 2.34 1.05
CA GLU A 34 10.97 1.18 1.83
C GLU A 34 11.19 -0.05 0.95
N LEU A 35 10.22 -0.37 0.08
CA LEU A 35 10.32 -1.50 -0.85
C LEU A 35 11.52 -1.35 -1.80
N ASP A 36 11.76 -0.14 -2.30
CA ASP A 36 12.88 0.18 -3.19
C ASP A 36 14.24 0.13 -2.47
N ALA A 37 14.26 0.32 -1.15
CA ALA A 37 15.46 0.23 -0.33
C ALA A 37 15.85 -1.23 0.02
N MET A 38 14.92 -2.18 -0.10
CA MET A 38 15.18 -3.59 0.19
C MET A 38 16.01 -4.25 -0.93
N THR A 39 16.78 -5.28 -0.60
CA THR A 39 17.31 -6.23 -1.59
C THR A 39 16.24 -7.24 -2.00
N THR A 40 16.50 -8.01 -3.05
CA THR A 40 15.63 -9.13 -3.47
C THR A 40 15.40 -10.10 -2.32
N GLU A 41 16.44 -10.50 -1.60
CA GLU A 41 16.35 -11.44 -0.47
C GLU A 41 15.53 -10.87 0.68
N GLN A 42 15.68 -9.57 0.96
CA GLN A 42 14.91 -8.89 2.00
C GLN A 42 13.43 -8.81 1.64
N ARG A 43 13.08 -8.50 0.38
CA ARG A 43 11.69 -8.53 -0.09
C ARG A 43 11.08 -9.92 0.03
N GLN A 44 11.81 -10.96 -0.38
CA GLN A 44 11.37 -12.35 -0.26
C GLN A 44 11.17 -12.77 1.22
N ALA A 45 12.07 -12.37 2.11
CA ALA A 45 11.95 -12.65 3.54
C ALA A 45 10.77 -11.90 4.19
N ALA A 46 10.58 -10.61 3.85
CA ALA A 46 9.46 -9.82 4.33
C ALA A 46 8.12 -10.38 3.87
N TYR A 47 8.05 -10.86 2.62
CA TYR A 47 6.88 -11.55 2.09
C TYR A 47 6.61 -12.88 2.82
N ALA A 48 7.62 -13.73 2.97
CA ALA A 48 7.48 -15.04 3.62
C ALA A 48 7.06 -14.94 5.11
N THR A 49 7.42 -13.85 5.78
CA THR A 49 7.09 -13.60 7.19
C THR A 49 5.82 -12.77 7.38
N GLY A 50 5.16 -12.32 6.29
CA GLY A 50 3.95 -11.51 6.35
C GLY A 50 4.18 -10.07 6.83
N LEU A 51 5.41 -9.56 6.76
CA LEU A 51 5.77 -8.20 7.16
C LEU A 51 5.57 -7.16 6.05
N MET A 52 5.18 -7.59 4.86
CA MET A 52 4.94 -6.72 3.71
C MET A 52 3.46 -6.28 3.65
N THR A 53 3.20 -4.98 3.42
CA THR A 53 1.83 -4.51 3.22
C THR A 53 1.27 -4.98 1.87
N ALA A 54 -0.06 -4.95 1.72
CA ALA A 54 -0.71 -5.28 0.45
C ALA A 54 -0.30 -4.33 -0.70
N TYR A 55 -0.01 -3.06 -0.40
CA TYR A 55 0.47 -2.09 -1.38
C TYR A 55 1.91 -2.38 -1.80
N GLN A 56 2.80 -2.65 -0.84
CA GLN A 56 4.18 -3.05 -1.11
C GLN A 56 4.23 -4.32 -1.96
N TRP A 57 3.39 -5.31 -1.64
CA TRP A 57 3.27 -6.53 -2.42
C TRP A 57 2.82 -6.27 -3.87
N ARG A 58 1.81 -5.43 -4.08
CA ARG A 58 1.34 -5.05 -5.42
C ARG A 58 2.40 -4.28 -6.21
N ASP A 59 3.07 -3.32 -5.57
CA ASP A 59 4.10 -2.50 -6.20
C ASP A 59 5.35 -3.34 -6.52
N TRP A 60 5.66 -4.36 -5.70
CA TRP A 60 6.77 -5.30 -5.93
C TRP A 60 6.59 -6.04 -7.26
N TYR A 61 5.40 -6.61 -7.51
CA TYR A 61 5.09 -7.32 -8.75
C TYR A 61 5.22 -6.44 -10.00
N GLN A 62 4.86 -5.17 -9.90
CA GLN A 62 4.90 -4.25 -11.04
C GLN A 62 6.33 -3.76 -11.33
N ARG A 63 7.14 -3.58 -10.29
CA ARG A 63 8.45 -2.93 -10.38
C ARG A 63 9.59 -3.91 -10.57
N TYR A 64 9.47 -5.11 -10.02
CA TYR A 64 10.50 -6.14 -10.04
C TYR A 64 9.98 -7.41 -10.73
N PRO A 65 9.62 -7.34 -12.03
CA PRO A 65 8.95 -8.45 -12.73
C PRO A 65 9.81 -9.73 -12.82
N HIS A 66 11.12 -9.62 -12.60
CA HIS A 66 12.04 -10.76 -12.56
C HIS A 66 12.11 -11.43 -11.18
N GLU A 67 11.68 -10.73 -10.13
CA GLU A 67 11.61 -11.26 -8.78
C GLU A 67 10.22 -11.85 -8.59
N THR A 68 10.07 -13.14 -8.87
CA THR A 68 8.80 -13.80 -8.57
C THR A 68 8.78 -14.15 -7.08
N PRO A 69 7.77 -13.68 -6.30
CA PRO A 69 7.62 -14.10 -4.91
C PRO A 69 7.51 -15.64 -4.88
N LEU A 70 8.24 -16.29 -3.97
CA LEU A 70 8.21 -17.75 -3.77
C LEU A 70 6.78 -18.19 -3.41
N THR A 71 5.95 -18.41 -4.43
CA THR A 71 4.53 -18.70 -4.27
C THR A 71 4.12 -19.94 -5.00
N SER A 72 5.02 -20.91 -4.99
CA SER A 72 4.65 -22.19 -5.53
C SER A 72 5.50 -23.33 -5.04
N LEU A 73 4.80 -24.40 -4.66
CA LEU A 73 5.35 -25.74 -4.55
C LEU A 73 5.69 -26.35 -5.93
N THR A 74 5.30 -25.71 -7.05
CA THR A 74 5.31 -26.28 -8.41
C THR A 74 5.77 -25.34 -9.54
N GLY A 75 5.96 -24.04 -9.29
CA GLY A 75 6.35 -23.03 -10.30
C GLY A 75 5.61 -21.69 -10.18
N PRO A 76 6.20 -20.56 -10.62
CA PRO A 76 5.71 -19.22 -10.32
C PRO A 76 4.23 -18.99 -10.66
N GLY A 77 3.39 -18.73 -9.65
CA GLY A 77 2.02 -18.21 -9.82
C GLY A 77 0.85 -19.05 -9.27
N GLU A 78 1.04 -20.26 -8.74
CA GLU A 78 -0.10 -21.14 -8.41
C GLU A 78 -0.77 -20.88 -7.04
N PHE A 79 -0.07 -20.39 -6.00
CA PHE A 79 -0.70 -20.23 -4.67
C PHE A 79 -1.61 -19.00 -4.52
N PHE A 80 -1.45 -17.97 -5.35
CA PHE A 80 -2.19 -16.71 -5.18
C PHE A 80 -3.65 -16.76 -5.61
N HIS A 81 -4.06 -17.73 -6.43
CA HIS A 81 -5.46 -17.81 -6.84
C HIS A 81 -6.38 -18.38 -5.74
N ILE A 82 -5.82 -19.17 -4.81
CA ILE A 82 -6.59 -19.93 -3.82
C ILE A 82 -6.97 -19.08 -2.61
N LEU A 83 -6.10 -18.16 -2.15
CA LEU A 83 -6.36 -17.38 -0.93
C LEU A 83 -7.20 -16.11 -1.19
N CYS A 84 -7.28 -15.63 -2.44
CA CYS A 84 -8.08 -14.44 -2.79
C CYS A 84 -9.48 -14.78 -3.32
N LYS A 85 -9.80 -16.06 -3.57
CA LYS A 85 -11.15 -16.51 -3.91
C LYS A 85 -11.57 -17.65 -2.99
N THR A 86 -12.50 -17.30 -2.10
CA THR A 86 -13.39 -18.18 -1.32
C THR A 86 -12.79 -18.78 -0.03
N PRO A 87 -13.20 -18.31 1.17
CA PRO A 87 -12.90 -18.95 2.45
C PRO A 87 -13.82 -20.17 2.71
N GLU A 88 -14.26 -20.88 1.66
CA GLU A 88 -15.22 -21.99 1.79
C GLU A 88 -14.54 -23.37 1.86
N TYR A 89 -13.22 -23.45 1.72
CA TYR A 89 -12.49 -24.73 1.67
C TYR A 89 -11.37 -24.86 2.73
N LEU A 90 -11.65 -24.42 3.96
CA LEU A 90 -10.89 -24.85 5.15
C LEU A 90 -11.81 -25.50 6.18
N GLY A 91 -12.67 -26.41 5.73
CA GLY A 91 -13.47 -27.29 6.57
C GLY A 91 -13.24 -28.75 6.17
N GLU A 92 -12.90 -29.58 7.15
CA GLU A 92 -13.37 -30.97 7.16
C GLU A 92 -14.88 -31.01 7.35
#